data_AF-A0A250G280-F1
#
_entry.id   AF-A0A250G280-F1
#
_cell.length_a   1.000
_cell.length_b   1.000
_cell.length_c   1.000
_cell.angle_alpha   90.00
_cell.angle_beta   90.00
_cell.angle_gamma   90.00
#
_symmetry.space_group_name_H-M   'P 1'
#
loop_
_entity.id
_entity.type
_entity.pdbx_description
1 polymer ?
#
loop_
_entity_poly.entity_id
_entity_poly.type
_entity_poly.pdbx_seq_one_letter_code
_entity_poly.pdbx_strand_id
1 'polypeptide(L)'
;MAESKNNIITHGLSGKVGNMLVFSQRNGKTIVSQKPTKKAITSEKVKEQMAKFQQATIYAKTALKNPTVKEEYQSVADKKQGVTAYNVAVADMLQAPKIEQIDLSAYTGQVGDTIKVRVYDDFKVASVSVHIYNSDGSLMEEGNAVDNGLDWVYTVTQTNADLSGDKIVVRATDIPANTTEATKNL
;
A
#
# COMPACT_ATOMS: atom_id res chain seq x y z
N MET A 1 5.39 16.19 -28.64
CA MET A 1 3.99 15.81 -28.97
C MET A 1 3.32 17.04 -29.53
N ALA A 2 2.62 16.92 -30.66
CA ALA A 2 1.98 18.06 -31.32
C ALA A 2 0.49 17.76 -31.55
N GLU A 3 -0.37 18.74 -31.29
CA GLU A 3 -1.80 18.66 -31.56
C GLU A 3 -2.07 19.08 -33.01
N SER A 4 -2.80 18.26 -33.77
CA SER A 4 -3.27 18.64 -35.10
C SER A 4 -4.63 19.31 -34.97
N LYS A 5 -4.70 20.62 -35.25
CA LYS A 5 -5.91 21.43 -35.16
C LYS A 5 -6.42 21.79 -36.55
N ASN A 6 -7.72 21.60 -36.80
CA ASN A 6 -8.41 22.01 -38.04
C ASN A 6 -7.77 21.47 -39.34
N ASN A 7 -7.12 20.30 -39.27
CA ASN A 7 -6.47 19.69 -40.42
C ASN A 7 -7.36 18.60 -41.03
N ILE A 8 -7.96 18.89 -42.18
CA ILE A 8 -8.88 17.98 -42.89
C ILE A 8 -8.27 16.63 -43.28
N ILE A 9 -6.93 16.55 -43.40
CA ILE A 9 -6.21 15.35 -43.85
C ILE A 9 -5.92 14.42 -42.67
N THR A 10 -5.62 14.99 -41.51
CA THR A 10 -5.15 14.22 -40.34
C THR A 10 -6.16 14.11 -39.22
N HIS A 11 -7.27 14.85 -39.28
CA HIS A 11 -8.33 14.79 -38.30
C HIS A 11 -8.95 13.38 -38.21
N GLY A 12 -9.05 12.85 -37.00
CA GLY A 12 -9.63 11.52 -36.77
C GLY A 12 -8.68 10.35 -37.00
N LEU A 13 -7.46 10.59 -37.52
CA LEU A 13 -6.48 9.51 -37.71
C LEU A 13 -6.06 8.91 -36.36
N SER A 14 -5.87 7.59 -36.36
CA SER A 14 -5.31 6.85 -35.25
C SER A 14 -4.40 5.73 -35.75
N GLY A 15 -3.44 5.32 -34.93
CA GLY A 15 -2.52 4.24 -35.26
C GLY A 15 -1.16 4.70 -35.78
N LYS A 16 -0.36 3.74 -36.23
CA LYS A 16 1.02 3.96 -36.67
C LYS A 16 1.05 4.33 -38.15
N VAL A 17 1.77 5.39 -38.49
CA VAL A 17 2.06 5.76 -39.88
C VAL A 17 3.54 5.54 -40.13
N GLY A 18 3.83 4.48 -40.90
CA GLY A 18 5.18 3.99 -41.12
C GLY A 18 5.92 3.68 -39.82
N ASN A 19 7.23 3.93 -39.81
CA ASN A 19 8.10 3.72 -38.65
C ASN A 19 8.41 5.02 -37.89
N MET A 20 7.71 6.12 -38.20
CA MET A 20 8.09 7.47 -37.76
C MET A 20 7.06 8.10 -36.82
N LEU A 21 5.76 7.97 -37.11
CA LEU A 21 4.71 8.71 -36.41
C LEU A 21 3.60 7.78 -35.89
N VAL A 22 2.95 8.24 -34.82
CA VAL A 22 1.76 7.65 -34.23
C VAL A 22 0.72 8.75 -34.05
N PHE A 23 -0.47 8.51 -34.59
CA PHE A 23 -1.65 9.33 -34.34
C PHE A 23 -2.46 8.69 -33.22
N SER A 24 -2.92 9.50 -32.28
CA SER A 24 -3.77 9.06 -31.17
C SER A 24 -4.87 10.07 -30.88
N GLN A 25 -6.03 9.58 -30.50
CA GLN A 25 -7.18 10.40 -30.10
C GLN A 25 -7.21 10.51 -28.58
N ARG A 26 -7.21 11.73 -28.03
CA ARG A 26 -7.44 11.99 -26.60
C ARG A 26 -8.43 13.12 -26.44
N ASN A 27 -9.52 12.88 -25.72
CA ASN A 27 -10.58 13.87 -25.47
C ASN A 27 -11.05 14.59 -26.77
N GLY A 28 -11.27 13.82 -27.85
CA GLY A 28 -11.70 14.36 -29.15
C GLY A 28 -10.62 15.06 -29.99
N LYS A 29 -9.38 15.16 -29.50
CA LYS A 29 -8.27 15.81 -30.20
C LYS A 29 -7.35 14.79 -30.86
N THR A 30 -6.90 15.11 -32.07
CA THR A 30 -5.87 14.31 -32.77
C THR A 30 -4.48 14.77 -32.39
N ILE A 31 -3.70 13.83 -31.88
CA ILE A 31 -2.36 14.08 -31.38
C ILE A 31 -1.35 13.24 -32.14
N VAL A 32 -0.31 13.92 -32.64
CA VAL A 32 0.80 13.33 -33.37
C VAL A 32 2.01 13.23 -32.46
N SER A 33 2.60 12.04 -32.41
CA SER A 33 3.84 11.76 -31.68
C SER A 33 4.79 10.94 -32.54
N GLN A 34 6.09 11.06 -32.27
CA GLN A 34 7.08 10.15 -32.84
C GLN A 34 6.80 8.72 -32.37
N LYS A 35 7.11 7.73 -33.22
CA LYS A 35 7.05 6.33 -32.84
C LYS A 35 7.89 6.10 -31.57
N PRO A 36 7.30 5.51 -30.52
CA PRO A 36 8.06 5.15 -29.33
C PRO A 36 9.15 4.13 -29.67
N THR A 37 10.37 4.39 -29.23
CA THR A 37 11.47 3.41 -29.25
C THR A 37 11.53 2.70 -27.89
N LYS A 38 11.78 1.38 -27.90
CA LYS A 38 12.02 0.64 -26.66
C LYS A 38 13.38 1.07 -26.11
N LYS A 39 13.39 1.79 -24.99
CA LYS A 39 14.63 2.04 -24.25
C LYS A 39 14.96 0.81 -23.40
N ALA A 40 16.23 0.44 -23.36
CA ALA A 40 16.69 -0.59 -22.44
C ALA A 40 16.47 -0.12 -20.99
N ILE A 41 15.94 -1.00 -20.14
CA ILE A 41 15.78 -0.72 -18.72
C ILE A 41 17.16 -0.89 -18.07
N THR A 42 17.78 0.23 -17.72
CA THR A 42 19.17 0.25 -17.24
C THR A 42 19.28 0.31 -15.71
N SER A 43 18.32 0.93 -15.03
CA SER A 43 18.38 1.11 -13.57
C SER A 43 17.73 -0.04 -12.81
N GLU A 44 18.39 -0.52 -11.76
CA GLU A 44 17.87 -1.53 -10.82
C GLU A 44 16.54 -1.10 -10.19
N LYS A 45 16.43 0.16 -9.77
CA LYS A 45 15.19 0.72 -9.20
C LYS A 45 14.00 0.60 -10.15
N VAL A 46 14.22 0.77 -11.46
CA VAL A 46 13.16 0.61 -12.47
C VAL A 46 12.77 -0.86 -12.60
N LYS A 47 13.74 -1.79 -12.55
CA LYS A 47 13.45 -3.23 -12.57
C LYS A 47 12.64 -3.66 -11.35
N GLU A 48 13.01 -3.19 -10.16
CA GLU A 48 12.29 -3.45 -8.92
C GLU A 48 10.86 -2.92 -8.96
N GLN A 49 10.68 -1.67 -9.41
CA GLN A 49 9.36 -1.08 -9.54
C GLN A 49 8.48 -1.86 -10.54
N MET A 50 9.05 -2.31 -11.66
CA MET A 50 8.35 -3.16 -12.62
C MET A 50 7.98 -4.52 -12.02
N ALA A 51 8.87 -5.13 -11.24
CA ALA A 51 8.58 -6.40 -10.56
C ALA A 51 7.44 -6.23 -9.54
N LYS A 52 7.48 -5.18 -8.71
CA LYS A 52 6.39 -4.84 -7.78
C LYS A 52 5.06 -4.62 -8.51
N PHE A 53 5.07 -3.88 -9.62
CA PHE A 53 3.86 -3.64 -10.41
C PHE A 53 3.30 -4.92 -11.05
N GLN A 54 4.17 -5.84 -11.49
CA GLN A 54 3.75 -7.15 -11.98
C GLN A 54 3.08 -7.98 -10.88
N GLN A 55 3.66 -8.00 -9.68
CA GLN A 55 3.08 -8.67 -8.51
C GLN A 55 1.71 -8.07 -8.17
N ALA A 56 1.59 -6.74 -8.11
CA ALA A 56 0.32 -6.05 -7.86
C ALA A 56 -0.76 -6.38 -8.89
N THR A 57 -0.37 -6.49 -10.17
CA THR A 57 -1.29 -6.89 -11.25
C THR A 57 -1.80 -8.32 -11.07
N ILE A 58 -0.92 -9.25 -10.66
CA ILE A 58 -1.29 -10.64 -10.40
C ILE A 58 -2.22 -10.71 -9.19
N TYR A 59 -1.84 -10.05 -8.09
CA TYR A 59 -2.64 -9.97 -6.87
C TYR A 59 -4.04 -9.44 -7.14
N ALA A 60 -4.18 -8.30 -7.82
CA ALA A 60 -5.48 -7.71 -8.09
C ALA A 60 -6.37 -8.64 -8.92
N LYS A 61 -5.81 -9.36 -9.91
CA LYS A 61 -6.56 -10.36 -10.68
C LYS A 61 -7.00 -11.55 -9.83
N THR A 62 -6.20 -11.97 -8.86
CA THR A 62 -6.55 -13.08 -7.96
C THR A 62 -7.54 -12.65 -6.88
N ALA A 63 -7.35 -11.49 -6.27
CA ALA A 63 -8.18 -10.94 -5.21
C ALA A 63 -9.62 -10.72 -5.70
N LEU A 64 -9.79 -10.18 -6.92
CA LEU A 64 -11.12 -9.95 -7.50
C LEU A 64 -11.89 -11.23 -7.89
N LYS A 65 -11.27 -12.41 -7.81
CA LYS A 65 -12.00 -13.69 -7.95
C LYS A 65 -12.83 -14.01 -6.71
N ASN A 66 -12.44 -13.48 -5.56
CA ASN A 66 -13.22 -13.59 -4.33
C ASN A 66 -14.32 -12.52 -4.33
N PRO A 67 -15.62 -12.88 -4.32
CA PRO A 67 -16.72 -11.93 -4.35
C PRO A 67 -16.69 -10.91 -3.19
N THR A 68 -16.36 -11.36 -1.98
CA THR A 68 -16.33 -10.50 -0.79
C THR A 68 -15.26 -9.41 -0.92
N VAL A 69 -14.03 -9.80 -1.25
CA VAL A 69 -12.91 -8.86 -1.44
C VAL A 69 -13.19 -7.91 -2.61
N LYS A 70 -13.81 -8.41 -3.68
CA LYS A 70 -14.21 -7.60 -4.83
C LYS A 70 -15.22 -6.52 -4.44
N GLU A 71 -16.23 -6.87 -3.65
CA GLU A 71 -17.25 -5.92 -3.18
C GLU A 71 -16.65 -4.82 -2.31
N GLU A 72 -15.72 -5.18 -1.42
CA GLU A 72 -14.99 -4.20 -0.60
C GLU A 72 -14.24 -3.17 -1.47
N TYR A 73 -13.45 -3.63 -2.44
CA TYR A 73 -12.76 -2.72 -3.37
C TYR A 73 -13.71 -1.93 -4.27
N GLN A 74 -14.83 -2.54 -4.70
CA GLN A 74 -15.82 -1.87 -5.52
C GLN A 74 -16.46 -0.69 -4.77
N SER A 75 -16.75 -0.86 -3.48
CA SER A 75 -17.33 0.20 -2.64
C SER A 75 -16.43 1.45 -2.55
N VAL A 76 -15.11 1.28 -2.61
CA VAL A 76 -14.14 2.38 -2.64
C VAL A 76 -14.00 2.95 -4.05
N ALA A 77 -14.04 2.09 -5.07
CA ALA A 77 -13.99 2.50 -6.47
C ALA A 77 -15.20 3.38 -6.84
N ASP A 78 -16.40 3.03 -6.39
CA ASP A 78 -17.65 3.77 -6.69
C ASP A 78 -17.65 5.21 -6.15
N LYS A 79 -16.85 5.48 -5.12
CA LYS A 79 -16.66 6.83 -4.55
C LYS A 79 -15.78 7.73 -5.43
N LYS A 80 -15.07 7.16 -6.43
CA LYS A 80 -14.09 7.87 -7.29
C LYS A 80 -14.46 7.70 -8.77
N GLN A 81 -14.70 8.80 -9.47
CA GLN A 81 -15.03 8.75 -10.90
C GLN A 81 -13.90 8.11 -11.73
N GLY A 82 -14.24 7.09 -12.53
CA GLY A 82 -13.31 6.43 -13.45
C GLY A 82 -12.33 5.45 -12.80
N VAL A 83 -12.48 5.15 -11.51
CA VAL A 83 -11.68 4.14 -10.80
C VAL A 83 -12.44 2.82 -10.77
N THR A 84 -11.75 1.71 -11.00
CA THR A 84 -12.31 0.35 -10.92
C THR A 84 -11.82 -0.35 -9.66
N ALA A 85 -12.52 -1.38 -9.20
CA ALA A 85 -12.05 -2.23 -8.09
C ALA A 85 -10.64 -2.79 -8.33
N TYR A 86 -10.30 -3.08 -9.60
CA TYR A 86 -8.96 -3.49 -10.00
C TYR A 86 -7.91 -2.41 -9.72
N ASN A 87 -8.20 -1.15 -10.03
CA ASN A 87 -7.26 -0.06 -9.78
C ASN A 87 -7.04 0.14 -8.28
N VAL A 88 -8.08 -0.04 -7.45
CA VAL A 88 -7.96 0.04 -5.98
C VAL A 88 -7.09 -1.09 -5.46
N ALA A 89 -7.34 -2.34 -5.84
CA ALA A 89 -6.54 -3.49 -5.41
C ALA A 89 -5.06 -3.42 -5.85
N VAL A 90 -4.78 -2.82 -7.02
CA VAL A 90 -3.40 -2.57 -7.46
C VAL A 90 -2.73 -1.50 -6.61
N ALA A 91 -3.45 -0.44 -6.22
CA ALA A 91 -2.90 0.62 -5.38
C ALA A 91 -2.58 0.10 -3.97
N ASP A 92 -3.51 -0.66 -3.40
CA ASP A 92 -3.40 -1.31 -2.08
C ASP A 92 -2.17 -2.23 -2.03
N MET A 93 -2.01 -3.14 -2.99
CA MET A 93 -0.82 -4.02 -3.05
C MET A 93 0.52 -3.29 -3.24
N LEU A 94 0.51 -2.02 -3.66
CA LEU A 94 1.74 -1.24 -3.84
C LEU A 94 2.10 -0.37 -2.63
N GLN A 95 1.17 -0.18 -1.68
CA GLN A 95 1.34 0.67 -0.53
C GLN A 95 1.24 -0.16 0.74
N ALA A 96 2.31 -0.18 1.52
CA ALA A 96 2.29 -0.82 2.82
C ALA A 96 1.63 0.11 3.86
N PRO A 97 1.03 -0.44 4.93
CA PRO A 97 0.44 0.35 6.00
C PRO A 97 1.52 1.18 6.67
N LYS A 98 1.16 2.32 7.25
CA LYS A 98 2.09 3.23 7.93
C LYS A 98 1.76 3.34 9.40
N ILE A 99 2.76 3.06 10.24
CA ILE A 99 2.69 3.31 11.69
C ILE A 99 3.04 4.78 11.92
N GLU A 100 2.09 5.56 12.42
CA GLU A 100 2.29 6.98 12.72
C GLU A 100 2.82 7.18 14.14
N GLN A 101 2.24 6.49 15.11
CA GLN A 101 2.56 6.68 16.52
C GLN A 101 2.43 5.38 17.31
N ILE A 102 3.36 5.20 18.25
CA ILE A 102 3.29 4.18 19.31
C ILE A 102 3.25 4.94 20.63
N ASP A 103 2.11 4.89 21.31
CA ASP A 103 1.88 5.51 22.61
C ASP A 103 2.01 4.48 23.72
N LEU A 104 3.00 4.71 24.57
CA LEU A 104 3.38 3.89 25.72
C LEU A 104 3.07 4.57 27.06
N SER A 105 2.34 5.68 27.05
CA SER A 105 2.07 6.47 28.27
C SER A 105 1.32 5.70 29.35
N ALA A 106 0.53 4.70 28.97
CA ALA A 106 -0.20 3.81 29.86
C ALA A 106 0.50 2.46 30.08
N TYR A 107 1.75 2.32 29.65
CA TYR A 107 2.56 1.10 29.83
C TYR A 107 3.54 1.29 30.99
N THR A 108 3.30 0.55 32.06
CA THR A 108 4.08 0.50 33.30
C THR A 108 4.60 -0.90 33.64
N GLY A 109 4.44 -1.85 32.71
CA GLY A 109 4.88 -3.24 32.88
C GLY A 109 3.91 -4.10 33.69
N GLN A 110 2.69 -3.65 33.96
CA GLN A 110 1.71 -4.44 34.68
C GLN A 110 0.72 -5.14 33.73
N VAL A 111 0.21 -6.29 34.17
CA VAL A 111 -0.90 -6.96 33.46
C VAL A 111 -2.10 -6.02 33.39
N GLY A 112 -2.67 -5.86 32.20
CA GLY A 112 -3.78 -4.94 31.93
C GLY A 112 -3.35 -3.57 31.41
N ASP A 113 -2.06 -3.25 31.43
CA ASP A 113 -1.54 -2.04 30.80
C ASP A 113 -1.82 -2.04 29.29
N THR A 114 -1.92 -0.85 28.72
CA THR A 114 -2.30 -0.70 27.31
C THR A 114 -1.23 0.00 26.50
N ILE A 115 -0.94 -0.56 25.33
CA ILE A 115 -0.09 0.04 24.30
C ILE A 115 -1.01 0.43 23.14
N LYS A 116 -1.03 1.71 22.80
CA LYS A 116 -1.86 2.22 21.69
C LYS A 116 -0.99 2.49 20.49
N VAL A 117 -1.40 1.96 19.34
CA VAL A 117 -0.68 2.11 18.08
C VAL A 117 -1.61 2.75 17.06
N ARG A 118 -1.17 3.88 16.52
CA ARG A 118 -1.86 4.56 15.43
C ARG A 118 -1.27 4.11 14.10
N VAL A 119 -2.08 3.41 13.32
CA VAL A 119 -1.70 2.86 12.02
C VAL A 119 -2.73 3.27 10.98
N TYR A 120 -2.27 3.73 9.83
CA TYR A 120 -3.12 4.04 8.69
C TYR A 120 -2.70 3.27 7.47
N ASP A 121 -3.68 3.00 6.63
CA ASP A 121 -3.47 2.40 5.33
C ASP A 121 -4.39 3.10 4.31
N ASP A 122 -4.05 3.05 3.02
CA ASP A 122 -4.85 3.72 2.00
C ASP A 122 -6.16 2.97 1.70
N PHE A 123 -6.21 1.67 2.02
CA PHE A 123 -7.41 0.86 2.00
C PHE A 123 -7.81 0.36 3.39
N LYS A 124 -7.04 -0.56 4.00
CA LYS A 124 -7.36 -1.18 5.28
C LYS A 124 -6.19 -1.93 5.91
N VAL A 125 -5.90 -1.59 7.17
CA VAL A 125 -5.02 -2.38 8.03
C VAL A 125 -5.75 -3.69 8.42
N ALA A 126 -5.14 -4.83 8.10
CA ALA A 126 -5.69 -6.15 8.41
C ALA A 126 -5.36 -6.60 9.83
N SER A 127 -4.14 -6.35 10.30
CA SER A 127 -3.72 -6.67 11.67
C SER A 127 -2.56 -5.80 12.15
N VAL A 128 -2.48 -5.62 13.46
CA VAL A 128 -1.33 -5.02 14.14
C VAL A 128 -0.91 -5.96 15.26
N SER A 129 0.37 -6.36 15.26
CA SER A 129 0.96 -7.15 16.34
C SER A 129 2.04 -6.37 17.08
N VAL A 130 2.10 -6.60 18.39
CA VAL A 130 3.05 -5.96 19.32
C VAL A 130 3.92 -7.06 19.90
N HIS A 131 5.23 -6.83 19.87
CA HIS A 131 6.25 -7.71 20.43
C HIS A 131 7.07 -6.90 21.42
N ILE A 132 7.11 -7.35 22.66
CA ILE A 132 7.85 -6.72 23.76
C ILE A 132 9.10 -7.56 24.00
N TYR A 133 10.26 -6.93 23.87
CA TYR A 133 11.56 -7.54 24.12
C TYR A 133 12.18 -6.92 25.36
N ASN A 134 12.76 -7.76 26.20
CA ASN A 134 13.56 -7.33 27.34
C ASN A 134 14.87 -6.68 26.87
N SER A 135 15.56 -5.98 27.79
CA SER A 135 16.88 -5.39 27.55
C SER A 135 17.96 -6.37 27.05
N ASP A 136 17.84 -7.66 27.36
CA ASP A 136 18.74 -8.73 26.87
C ASP A 136 18.41 -9.21 25.44
N GLY A 137 17.31 -8.70 24.85
CA GLY A 137 16.82 -9.07 23.54
C GLY A 137 15.93 -10.32 23.51
N SER A 138 15.63 -10.93 24.67
CA SER A 138 14.66 -12.01 24.76
C SER A 138 13.24 -11.50 24.52
N LEU A 139 12.42 -12.29 23.82
CA LEU A 139 11.01 -11.97 23.63
C LEU A 139 10.28 -12.26 24.96
N MET A 140 9.74 -11.22 25.56
CA MET A 140 8.94 -11.31 26.78
C MET A 140 7.52 -11.71 26.41
N GLU A 141 6.89 -10.94 25.52
CA GLU A 141 5.48 -11.08 25.20
C GLU A 141 5.23 -10.69 23.74
N GLU A 142 4.33 -11.40 23.06
CA GLU A 142 3.82 -11.01 21.75
C GLU A 142 2.31 -11.24 21.67
N GLY A 143 1.63 -10.42 20.88
CA GLY A 143 0.22 -10.62 20.60
C GLY A 143 -0.36 -9.62 19.61
N ASN A 144 -1.62 -9.84 19.25
CA ASN A 144 -2.35 -8.97 18.34
C ASN A 144 -3.06 -7.86 19.11
N ALA A 145 -2.93 -6.64 18.62
CA ALA A 145 -3.73 -5.52 19.07
C ALA A 145 -5.16 -5.61 18.51
N VAL A 146 -6.11 -5.00 19.23
CA VAL A 146 -7.52 -4.93 18.84
C VAL A 146 -7.81 -3.53 18.30
N ASP A 147 -8.41 -3.46 17.12
CA ASP A 147 -8.87 -2.21 16.53
C ASP A 147 -10.03 -1.62 17.37
N ASN A 148 -9.85 -0.39 17.87
CA ASN A 148 -10.90 0.34 18.59
C ASN A 148 -11.59 1.42 17.73
N GLY A 149 -11.25 1.50 16.44
CA GLY A 149 -11.75 2.44 15.46
C GLY A 149 -10.77 3.58 15.12
N LEU A 150 -9.96 4.05 16.08
CA LEU A 150 -8.95 5.09 15.84
C LEU A 150 -7.52 4.54 16.01
N ASP A 151 -7.31 3.76 17.06
CA ASP A 151 -6.02 3.19 17.42
C ASP A 151 -6.17 1.68 17.61
N TRP A 152 -5.08 0.96 17.36
CA TRP A 152 -4.94 -0.45 17.69
C TRP A 152 -4.43 -0.56 19.13
N VAL A 153 -5.20 -1.21 20.00
CA VAL A 153 -4.90 -1.33 21.43
C VAL A 153 -4.44 -2.73 21.74
N TYR A 154 -3.21 -2.84 22.24
CA TYR A 154 -2.69 -4.07 22.81
C TYR A 154 -2.79 -4.02 24.33
N THR A 155 -3.32 -5.09 24.94
CA THR A 155 -3.41 -5.23 26.40
C THR A 155 -2.37 -6.25 26.86
N VAL A 156 -1.49 -5.79 27.75
CA VAL A 156 -0.40 -6.58 28.31
C VAL A 156 -0.96 -7.70 29.17
N THR A 157 -0.46 -8.91 28.95
CA THR A 157 -0.92 -10.13 29.61
C THR A 157 0.09 -10.67 30.62
N GLN A 158 1.34 -10.22 30.57
CA GLN A 158 2.39 -10.63 31.50
C GLN A 158 3.01 -9.43 32.22
N THR A 159 3.26 -9.56 33.52
CA THR A 159 3.98 -8.54 34.28
C THR A 159 5.45 -8.50 33.84
N ASN A 160 5.90 -7.31 33.47
CA ASN A 160 7.30 -6.96 33.31
C ASN A 160 7.79 -6.15 34.52
N ALA A 161 8.73 -6.71 35.27
CA ALA A 161 9.25 -6.06 36.48
C ALA A 161 10.30 -4.99 36.20
N ASP A 162 10.97 -5.03 35.05
CA ASP A 162 12.02 -4.08 34.67
C ASP A 162 11.82 -3.65 33.22
N LEU A 163 11.48 -2.37 33.04
CA LEU A 163 11.26 -1.76 31.73
C LEU A 163 12.53 -1.15 31.14
N SER A 164 13.61 -1.09 31.93
CA SER A 164 14.80 -0.32 31.57
C SER A 164 15.55 -0.97 30.42
N GLY A 165 15.56 -0.32 29.26
CA GLY A 165 16.24 -0.81 28.06
C GLY A 165 15.40 -1.77 27.22
N ASP A 166 14.11 -1.90 27.54
CA ASP A 166 13.19 -2.71 26.76
C ASP A 166 12.89 -2.11 25.40
N LYS A 167 12.45 -2.98 24.51
CA LYS A 167 12.20 -2.65 23.12
C LYS A 167 10.85 -3.19 22.69
N ILE A 168 9.97 -2.29 22.30
CA ILE A 168 8.66 -2.62 21.75
C ILE A 168 8.73 -2.53 20.23
N VAL A 169 8.45 -3.64 19.56
CA VAL A 169 8.39 -3.75 18.11
C VAL A 169 6.95 -3.96 17.69
N VAL A 170 6.44 -3.06 16.87
CA VAL A 170 5.08 -3.10 16.34
C VAL A 170 5.14 -3.43 14.85
N ARG A 171 4.34 -4.40 14.42
CA ARG A 171 4.20 -4.78 13.02
C ARG A 171 2.76 -4.60 12.56
N ALA A 172 2.56 -3.78 11.55
CA ALA A 172 1.28 -3.60 10.88
C ALA A 172 1.27 -4.40 9.56
N THR A 173 0.13 -5.02 9.25
CA THR A 173 -0.09 -5.81 8.03
C THR A 173 -1.39 -5.38 7.36
N ASP A 174 -1.41 -5.23 6.04
CA ASP A 174 -2.60 -4.94 5.23
C ASP A 174 -3.22 -6.21 4.62
N ILE A 175 -4.29 -6.05 3.83
CA ILE A 175 -4.97 -7.20 3.17
C ILE A 175 -4.08 -7.90 2.13
N PRO A 176 -3.28 -7.19 1.32
CA PRO A 176 -2.29 -7.81 0.44
C PRO A 176 -1.08 -8.43 1.14
N ALA A 177 -1.02 -8.36 2.47
CA ALA A 177 0.05 -8.86 3.32
C ALA A 177 1.39 -8.10 3.17
N ASN A 178 1.36 -6.84 2.73
CA ASN A 178 2.48 -5.93 2.97
C ASN A 178 2.60 -5.66 4.48
N THR A 179 3.83 -5.50 4.93
CA THR A 179 4.13 -5.28 6.34
C THR A 179 5.00 -4.05 6.53
N THR A 180 4.74 -3.35 7.63
CA THR A 180 5.57 -2.25 8.13
C THR A 180 5.88 -2.50 9.59
N GLU A 181 7.13 -2.27 9.97
CA GLU A 181 7.62 -2.46 11.31
C GLU A 181 8.15 -1.14 11.88
N ALA A 182 7.83 -0.88 13.15
CA ALA A 182 8.34 0.26 13.89
C ALA A 182 8.78 -0.17 15.29
N THR A 183 9.88 0.40 15.73
CA THR A 183 10.50 0.06 17.02
C THR A 183 10.50 1.28 17.93
N LYS A 184 10.13 1.07 19.19
CA LYS A 184 10.17 2.06 20.26
C LYS A 184 10.91 1.49 21.46
N ASN A 185 11.98 2.18 21.86
CA ASN A 185 12.73 1.83 23.07
C ASN A 185 12.13 2.53 24.29
N LEU A 186 12.25 1.89 25.45
CA LEU A 186 11.83 2.37 26.76
C LEU A 186 13.01 2.94 27.57
#